data_AF-A0A8J7VSR6-F1
#
_entry.id   AF-A0A8J7VSR6-F1
#
_cell.length_a   1.000
_cell.length_b   1.000
_cell.length_c   1.000
_cell.angle_alpha   90.00
_cell.angle_beta   90.00
_cell.angle_gamma   90.00
#
_symmetry.space_group_name_H-M   'P 1'
#
loop_
_entity.id
_entity.type
_entity.pdbx_description
1 polymer ?
#
loop_
_entity_poly.entity_id
_entity_poly.type
_entity_poly.pdbx_seq_one_letter_code
_entity_poly.pdbx_strand_id
1 'polypeptide(L)'
;MHLGGPVTLAELAAAACMSRFHFARRFRQSTGESPMQYVMRRRIECAMPMLADSARSVAAIALELGFFDQSHFTRSFRRLVGMAPRDYRRRYPAPGARSAEGAGG
;
A
#
# COMPACT_ATOMS: atom_id res chain seq x y z
N MET A 1 -10.41 5.94 16.20
CA MET A 1 -9.28 4.99 16.11
C MET A 1 -8.42 5.38 14.92
N HIS A 2 -7.33 6.10 15.16
CA HIS A 2 -6.43 6.60 14.11
C HIS A 2 -5.42 5.48 13.82
N LEU A 3 -5.58 4.74 12.72
CA LEU A 3 -4.64 3.67 12.31
C LEU A 3 -3.50 4.18 11.41
N GLY A 4 -3.35 5.51 11.28
CA GLY A 4 -2.51 6.16 10.24
C GLY A 4 -1.01 6.30 10.56
N GLY A 5 -0.48 5.51 11.49
CA GLY A 5 0.96 5.50 11.80
C GLY A 5 1.74 4.50 10.91
N PRO A 6 3.02 4.75 10.62
CA PRO A 6 3.87 3.73 10.01
C PRO A 6 3.97 2.52 10.95
N VAL A 7 3.45 1.36 10.54
CA VAL A 7 3.51 0.12 11.30
C VAL A 7 4.96 -0.31 11.45
N THR A 8 5.42 -0.49 12.69
CA THR A 8 6.78 -0.90 13.02
C THR A 8 6.84 -2.38 13.39
N LEU A 9 8.02 -2.99 13.24
CA LEU A 9 8.26 -4.36 13.70
C LEU A 9 8.02 -4.51 15.23
N ALA A 10 8.25 -3.45 16.00
CA ALA A 10 8.02 -3.44 17.43
C ALA A 10 6.54 -3.56 17.77
N GLU A 11 5.67 -2.81 17.09
CA GLU A 11 4.22 -2.87 17.28
C GLU A 11 3.66 -4.24 16.90
N LEU A 12 4.12 -4.81 15.78
CA LEU A 12 3.69 -6.15 15.36
C LEU A 12 4.12 -7.24 16.36
N ALA A 13 5.35 -7.14 16.87
CA ALA A 13 5.86 -8.09 17.85
C ALA A 13 5.12 -7.95 19.20
N ALA A 14 4.85 -6.72 19.64
CA ALA A 14 4.08 -6.44 20.84
C ALA A 14 2.64 -6.97 20.73
N ALA A 15 1.98 -6.76 19.59
CA ALA A 15 0.65 -7.31 19.32
C ALA A 15 0.61 -8.84 19.33
N ALA A 16 1.74 -9.49 19.02
CA ALA A 16 1.90 -10.94 19.07
C ALA A 16 2.45 -11.46 20.43
N CYS A 17 2.61 -10.59 21.44
CA CYS A 17 3.25 -10.91 22.73
C CYS A 17 4.64 -11.57 22.58
N MET A 18 5.43 -11.12 21.60
CA MET A 18 6.74 -11.66 21.28
C MET A 18 7.83 -10.59 21.26
N SER A 19 9.08 -11.00 21.48
CA SER A 19 10.22 -10.16 21.15
C SER A 19 10.31 -9.95 19.63
N ARG A 20 10.87 -8.82 19.19
CA ARG A 20 11.05 -8.49 17.76
C ARG A 20 11.74 -9.62 16.99
N PHE A 21 12.77 -10.22 17.58
CA PHE A 21 13.55 -11.29 16.96
C PHE A 21 12.73 -12.58 16.81
N HIS A 22 12.03 -13.01 17.88
CA HIS A 22 11.19 -14.20 17.83
C HIS A 22 10.03 -14.03 16.86
N PHE A 23 9.38 -12.87 16.87
CA PHE A 23 8.31 -12.56 15.95
C PHE A 23 8.81 -12.60 14.48
N ALA A 24 9.89 -11.90 14.16
CA ALA A 24 10.43 -11.88 12.80
C ALA A 24 10.81 -13.28 12.29
N ARG A 25 11.44 -14.10 13.15
CA ARG A 25 11.80 -15.48 12.82
C ARG A 25 10.57 -16.35 12.59
N ARG A 26 9.62 -16.35 13.53
CA ARG A 26 8.38 -17.16 13.46
C ARG A 26 7.51 -16.75 12.27
N PHE A 27 7.38 -15.45 12.03
CA PHE A 27 6.62 -14.92 10.90
C PHE A 27 7.23 -15.32 9.56
N ARG A 28 8.57 -15.24 9.43
CA ARG A 28 9.23 -15.68 8.21
C ARG A 28 9.12 -17.19 8.00
N GLN A 29 9.15 -17.99 9.07
CA GLN A 29 8.93 -19.42 8.99
C GLN A 29 7.50 -19.77 8.53
N SER A 30 6.50 -18.97 8.89
CA SER A 30 5.11 -19.21 8.50
C SER A 30 4.71 -18.61 7.14
N THR A 31 5.28 -17.47 6.76
CA THR A 31 4.87 -16.71 5.56
C THR A 31 5.90 -16.72 4.43
N GLY A 32 7.13 -17.16 4.69
CA GLY A 32 8.24 -17.13 3.74
C GLY A 32 8.94 -15.77 3.60
N GLU A 33 8.35 -14.69 4.12
CA GLU A 33 8.89 -13.33 4.02
C GLU A 33 9.06 -12.64 5.39
N SER A 34 9.87 -11.57 5.46
CA SER A 34 9.98 -10.81 6.71
C SER A 34 8.68 -10.04 6.98
N PRO A 35 8.32 -9.76 8.26
CA PRO A 35 7.09 -9.04 8.58
C PRO A 35 6.96 -7.69 7.86
N MET A 36 8.05 -6.94 7.73
CA MET A 36 8.03 -5.63 7.08
C MET A 36 7.84 -5.74 5.56
N GLN A 37 8.37 -6.77 4.92
CA GLN A 37 8.11 -7.06 3.51
C GLN A 37 6.65 -7.43 3.29
N TYR A 38 6.09 -8.28 4.16
CA TYR A 38 4.67 -8.64 4.12
C TYR A 38 3.78 -7.41 4.26
N VAL A 39 4.02 -6.56 5.26
CA VAL A 39 3.25 -5.33 5.46
C VAL A 39 3.35 -4.41 4.25
N MET A 40 4.56 -4.25 3.68
CA MET A 40 4.75 -3.44 2.48
C MET A 40 3.93 -3.99 1.30
N ARG A 41 4.00 -5.30 1.05
CA ARG A 41 3.23 -5.96 0.00
C ARG A 41 1.73 -5.77 0.20
N ARG A 42 1.21 -6.00 1.41
CA ARG A 42 -0.20 -5.80 1.75
C ARG A 42 -0.65 -4.35 1.55
N ARG A 43 0.18 -3.37 1.92
CA ARG A 43 -0.11 -1.95 1.67
C ARG A 43 -0.23 -1.65 0.18
N ILE A 44 0.66 -2.21 -0.65
CA ILE A 44 0.59 -2.05 -2.11
C ILE A 44 -0.65 -2.74 -2.70
N GLU A 45 -0.98 -3.95 -2.24
CA GLU A 45 -2.21 -4.65 -2.65
C GLU A 45 -3.47 -3.84 -2.33
N CYS A 46 -3.55 -3.23 -1.14
CA CYS A 46 -4.65 -2.33 -0.78
C CYS A 46 -4.68 -1.05 -1.64
N ALA A 47 -3.51 -0.55 -2.06
CA ALA A 47 -3.43 0.66 -2.89
C ALA A 47 -4.02 0.47 -4.28
N MET A 48 -3.96 -0.73 -4.85
CA MET A 48 -4.43 -1.01 -6.22
C MET A 48 -5.90 -0.64 -6.45
N PRO A 49 -6.88 -1.15 -5.67
CA PRO A 49 -8.27 -0.74 -5.84
C PRO A 49 -8.50 0.74 -5.52
N MET A 50 -7.80 1.29 -4.52
CA MET A 50 -7.90 2.71 -4.17
C MET A 50 -7.41 3.62 -5.31
N LEU A 51 -6.39 3.20 -6.06
CA LEU A 51 -5.88 3.94 -7.22
C LEU A 51 -6.85 3.91 -8.40
N ALA A 52 -7.56 2.79 -8.58
CA ALA A 52 -8.54 2.60 -9.64
C ALA A 52 -9.84 3.39 -9.41
N ASP A 53 -10.27 3.50 -8.15
CA ASP A 53 -11.62 3.94 -7.76
C ASP A 53 -11.73 5.41 -7.33
N SER A 54 -10.65 6.19 -7.36
CA SER A 54 -10.66 7.45 -6.59
C SER A 54 -10.33 8.72 -7.37
N ALA A 55 -11.16 9.73 -7.10
CA ALA A 55 -10.82 11.16 -7.21
C ALA A 55 -9.72 11.58 -6.20
N ARG A 56 -9.31 10.68 -5.29
CA ARG A 56 -8.29 10.95 -4.27
C ARG A 56 -6.92 11.12 -4.92
N SER A 57 -6.11 12.01 -4.36
CA SER A 57 -4.73 12.20 -4.81
C SER A 57 -3.86 11.01 -4.42
N VAL A 58 -2.80 10.75 -5.20
CA VAL A 58 -1.83 9.69 -4.90
C VAL A 58 -1.15 9.94 -3.54
N ALA A 59 -0.95 11.20 -3.16
CA ALA A 59 -0.41 11.57 -1.86
C ALA A 59 -1.35 11.19 -0.70
N ALA A 60 -2.66 11.44 -0.84
CA ALA A 60 -3.64 11.09 0.18
C ALA A 60 -3.69 9.56 0.40
N ILE A 61 -3.68 8.78 -0.69
CA ILE A 61 -3.64 7.31 -0.62
C ILE A 61 -2.36 6.83 0.08
N ALA A 62 -1.22 7.46 -0.21
CA ALA A 62 0.05 7.12 0.43
C ALA A 62 -0.01 7.30 1.95
N LEU A 63 -0.54 8.44 2.42
CA LEU A 63 -0.69 8.74 3.84
C LEU A 63 -1.69 7.80 4.52
N GLU A 64 -2.83 7.52 3.86
CA GLU A 64 -3.86 6.59 4.37
C GLU A 64 -3.30 5.17 4.58
N LEU A 65 -2.41 4.74 3.70
CA LEU A 65 -1.72 3.44 3.80
C LEU A 65 -0.50 3.45 4.73
N GLY A 66 -0.23 4.57 5.42
CA GLY A 66 0.85 4.72 6.38
C GLY A 66 2.24 4.81 5.76
N PHE A 67 2.34 5.31 4.52
CA PHE A 67 3.63 5.74 3.96
C PHE A 67 4.00 7.11 4.49
N PHE A 68 5.30 7.33 4.69
CA PHE A 68 5.84 8.63 5.13
C PHE A 68 5.49 9.76 4.15
N ASP A 69 5.62 9.49 2.85
CA ASP A 69 5.28 10.45 1.79
C ASP A 69 4.91 9.74 0.48
N GLN A 70 4.48 10.52 -0.51
CA GLN A 70 4.14 10.04 -1.85
C GLN A 70 5.34 9.44 -2.59
N SER A 71 6.56 9.94 -2.36
CA SER A 71 7.78 9.49 -3.04
C SER A 71 8.22 8.10 -2.59
N HIS A 72 8.09 7.81 -1.29
CA HIS A 72 8.31 6.49 -0.70
C HIS A 72 7.25 5.51 -1.21
N PHE A 73 5.98 5.91 -1.23
CA PHE A 73 4.91 5.11 -1.81
C PHE A 73 5.17 4.79 -3.29
N THR A 74 5.49 5.79 -4.11
CA THR A 74 5.72 5.62 -5.55
C THR A 74 6.88 4.66 -5.83
N ARG A 75 7.99 4.78 -5.08
CA ARG A 75 9.14 3.87 -5.19
C ARG A 75 8.77 2.44 -4.83
N SER A 76 8.09 2.25 -3.70
CA SER A 76 7.67 0.91 -3.24
C SER A 76 6.62 0.27 -4.16
N PHE A 77 5.64 1.05 -4.63
CA PHE A 77 4.63 0.58 -5.57
C PHE A 77 5.27 0.17 -6.89
N ARG A 78 6.15 1.01 -7.47
CA ARG A 78 6.85 0.67 -8.71
C ARG A 78 7.71 -0.59 -8.57
N ARG A 79 8.38 -0.77 -7.42
CA ARG A 79 9.19 -1.95 -7.16
C ARG A 79 8.36 -3.24 -7.12
N LEU A 80 7.15 -3.20 -6.57
CA LEU A 80 6.30 -4.38 -6.38
C LEU A 80 5.35 -4.64 -7.56
N VAL A 81 4.88 -3.59 -8.24
CA VAL A 81 3.87 -3.67 -9.32
C VAL A 81 4.50 -3.50 -10.71
N GLY A 82 5.71 -2.95 -10.80
CA GLY A 82 6.43 -2.73 -12.05
C GLY A 82 6.14 -1.38 -12.73
N MET A 83 5.20 -0.59 -12.24
CA MET A 83 4.84 0.73 -12.80
C MET A 83 4.50 1.74 -11.71
N ALA A 84 4.51 3.04 -12.03
CA ALA A 84 4.17 4.07 -11.05
C ALA A 84 2.64 4.07 -10.76
N PRO A 85 2.21 4.50 -9.56
CA PRO A 85 0.79 4.57 -9.18
C PRO A 85 -0.08 5.37 -10.16
N ARG A 86 0.46 6.47 -10.71
CA ARG A 86 -0.25 7.30 -11.70
C ARG A 86 -0.51 6.55 -13.00
N ASP A 87 0.47 5.77 -13.47
CA ASP A 87 0.33 4.96 -14.68
C ASP A 87 -0.62 3.79 -14.45
N TYR A 88 -0.56 3.17 -13.26
CA TYR A 88 -1.50 2.13 -12.86
C TYR A 88 -2.94 2.64 -12.88
N ARG A 89 -3.21 3.82 -12.28
CA ARG A 89 -4.52 4.49 -12.32
C ARG A 89 -5.03 4.71 -13.74
N ARG A 90 -4.17 5.20 -14.64
CA ARG A 90 -4.55 5.47 -16.04
C ARG A 90 -4.88 4.17 -16.80
N ARG A 91 -4.17 3.07 -16.49
CA ARG A 91 -4.35 1.77 -17.15
C ARG A 91 -5.56 1.00 -16.63
N TYR A 92 -5.85 1.13 -15.35
CA TYR A 92 -6.92 0.41 -14.65
C TYR A 92 -7.90 1.38 -13.97
N PRO A 93 -8.63 2.19 -14.75
CA PRO A 93 -9.70 3.02 -14.19
C PRO A 93 -10.83 2.12 -13.68
N ALA A 94 -11.52 2.55 -12.62
CA ALA A 94 -12.70 1.84 -12.13
C ALA A 94 -13.75 1.67 -13.26
N PRO A 95 -14.47 0.53 -13.29
CA PRO A 95 -15.56 0.29 -14.22
C PRO A 95 -16.70 1.30 -13.95
N GLY A 96 -16.61 2.47 -14.59
CA GLY A 96 -17.51 3.61 -14.38
C GLY A 96 -16.87 4.96 -14.72
N ALA A 97 -15.54 5.07 -14.61
CA ALA A 97 -14.83 6.32 -14.90
C ALA A 97 -14.61 6.59 -16.41
N ARG A 98 -14.70 5.57 -17.27
CA ARG A 98 -14.50 5.70 -18.73
C ARG A 98 -15.67 6.37 -19.47
N SER A 99 -16.77 6.68 -18.79
CA SER A 99 -17.98 7.22 -19.44
C SER A 99 -18.14 8.74 -19.32
N ALA A 100 -17.19 9.46 -18.69
CA ALA A 100 -17.26 10.91 -18.49
C ALA A 100 -16.47 11.76 -19.51
N GLU A 101 -15.67 11.16 -20.40
CA GLU A 101 -14.93 11.87 -21.46
C GLU A 101 -15.62 11.68 -22.81
N GLY A 102 -16.67 12.47 -23.05
CA GLY A 102 -17.47 12.40 -24.26
C GLY A 102 -18.59 13.46 -24.32
N ALA A 103 -18.32 14.70 -23.93
CA ALA A 103 -19.19 15.85 -24.20
C ALA A 103 -18.36 17.13 -24.17
N GLY A 104 -18.00 17.62 -25.35
CA GLY A 104 -17.24 18.85 -25.54
C GLY A 104 -16.87 19.02 -27.01
N GLY A 105 -17.88 19.32 -27.82
CA GLY A 105 -17.71 19.80 -29.19
C GLY A 105 -17.41 21.29 -29.23
#